data_AF-A0A9E6ENX2-F1
#
_entry.id   AF-A0A9E6ENX2-F1
#
_cell.length_a   1.000
_cell.length_b   1.000
_cell.length_c   1.000
_cell.angle_alpha   90.00
_cell.angle_beta   90.00
_cell.angle_gamma   90.00
#
_symmetry.space_group_name_H-M   'P 1'
#
loop_
_entity.id
_entity.type
_entity.pdbx_description
1 polymer ?
#
loop_
_entity_poly.entity_id
_entity_poly.type
_entity_poly.pdbx_seq_one_letter_code
_entity_poly.pdbx_strand_id
1 'polypeptide(L)'
;SDVKPLPKLPAPLRGAKAFDACWKPVLLNWLVPGLGYWLIGEKGRARALFSVSAAFLFLGFLQLQYGAVDGIKGGVYVPQLVPLQWMPTLGAAATAGAGPVYAVFGFLFGGVGTEPVRNLVQEYGASYVMVTGLLNWLACFDIFDRTTGRWVWRLPQDEQDALAGKDAPDAK
;
A
#
# COMPACT_ATOMS: atom_id res chain seq x y z
N SER A 1 24.04 -0.16 -35.80
CA SER A 1 23.13 -0.27 -34.65
C SER A 1 21.86 0.47 -35.02
N ASP A 2 20.79 -0.27 -35.31
CA ASP A 2 19.46 0.33 -35.54
C ASP A 2 18.91 0.84 -34.22
N VAL A 3 19.23 2.09 -33.89
CA VAL A 3 18.62 2.78 -32.74
C VAL A 3 17.20 3.14 -33.15
N LYS A 4 16.24 2.34 -32.69
CA LYS A 4 14.81 2.62 -32.88
C LYS A 4 14.50 4.03 -32.32
N PRO A 5 13.80 4.90 -33.08
CA PRO A 5 13.51 6.25 -32.61
C PRO A 5 12.68 6.21 -31.34
N LEU A 6 12.93 7.16 -30.43
CA LEU A 6 12.21 7.26 -29.16
C LEU A 6 10.71 7.47 -29.42
N PRO A 7 9.83 6.81 -28.65
CA PRO A 7 8.40 6.97 -28.77
C PRO A 7 8.00 8.39 -28.37
N LYS A 8 7.01 8.95 -29.06
CA LYS A 8 6.47 10.30 -28.79
C LYS A 8 5.56 10.29 -27.57
N LEU A 9 6.13 10.09 -26.39
CA LEU A 9 5.42 10.05 -25.11
C LEU A 9 5.79 11.26 -24.24
N PRO A 10 4.86 11.74 -23.37
CA PRO A 10 5.17 12.82 -22.45
C PRO A 10 6.26 12.40 -21.46
N ALA A 11 7.21 13.30 -21.22
CA ALA A 11 8.25 13.09 -20.23
C ALA A 11 7.65 13.02 -18.80
N PRO A 12 8.21 12.20 -17.90
CA PRO A 12 7.70 12.08 -16.55
C PRO A 12 7.88 13.39 -15.77
N LEU A 13 6.89 13.71 -14.93
CA LEU A 13 6.93 14.87 -14.06
C LEU A 13 8.10 14.77 -13.07
N ARG A 14 8.69 15.92 -12.71
CA ARG A 14 9.79 16.02 -11.75
C ARG A 14 9.58 17.19 -10.79
N GLY A 15 10.24 17.13 -9.63
CA GLY A 15 10.24 18.20 -8.63
C GLY A 15 8.83 18.56 -8.14
N ALA A 16 8.55 19.86 -8.04
CA ALA A 16 7.28 20.39 -7.54
C ALA A 16 6.06 19.87 -8.34
N LYS A 17 6.15 19.80 -9.68
CA LYS A 17 5.04 19.31 -10.51
C LYS A 17 4.70 17.84 -10.23
N ALA A 18 5.71 17.02 -9.94
CA ALA A 18 5.50 15.63 -9.55
C ALA A 18 4.80 15.56 -8.19
N PHE A 19 5.25 16.36 -7.23
CA PHE A 19 4.64 16.44 -5.91
C PHE A 19 3.17 16.88 -5.99
N ASP A 20 2.88 17.97 -6.71
CA ASP A 20 1.54 18.52 -6.89
C ASP A 20 0.56 17.51 -7.49
N ALA A 21 1.03 16.67 -8.41
CA ALA A 21 0.24 15.61 -9.03
C ALA A 21 -0.01 14.43 -8.09
N CYS A 22 0.96 14.06 -7.24
CA CYS A 22 0.93 12.80 -6.51
C CYS A 22 0.45 12.91 -5.06
N TRP A 23 0.62 14.06 -4.39
CA TRP A 23 0.42 14.12 -2.93
C TRP A 23 -1.01 13.77 -2.51
N LYS A 24 -2.03 14.28 -3.22
CA LYS A 24 -3.44 13.99 -2.96
C LYS A 24 -3.77 12.50 -3.10
N PRO A 25 -3.54 11.87 -4.26
CA PRO A 25 -3.90 10.46 -4.43
C PRO A 25 -3.08 9.53 -3.54
N VAL A 26 -1.80 9.82 -3.29
CA VAL A 26 -0.97 9.02 -2.35
C VAL A 26 -1.50 9.13 -0.92
N LEU A 27 -1.77 10.35 -0.44
CA LEU A 27 -2.30 10.55 0.91
C LEU A 27 -3.66 9.87 1.08
N LEU A 28 -4.56 10.02 0.12
CA LEU A 28 -5.87 9.37 0.17
C LEU A 28 -5.75 7.83 0.18
N ASN A 29 -4.81 7.27 -0.58
CA ASN A 29 -4.57 5.83 -0.57
C ASN A 29 -3.97 5.35 0.76
N TRP A 30 -3.06 6.12 1.35
CA TRP A 30 -2.53 5.81 2.67
C TRP A 30 -3.63 5.85 3.74
N LEU A 31 -4.54 6.83 3.68
CA LEU A 31 -5.68 6.96 4.60
C LEU A 31 -6.67 5.80 4.48
N VAL A 32 -7.04 5.44 3.26
CA VAL A 32 -7.94 4.32 2.98
C VAL A 32 -7.42 3.57 1.74
N PRO A 33 -6.98 2.31 1.91
CA PRO A 33 -6.48 1.51 0.81
C PRO A 33 -7.46 1.48 -0.36
N GLY A 34 -7.03 1.95 -1.53
CA GLY A 34 -7.84 2.01 -2.76
C GLY A 34 -8.39 3.39 -3.12
N LEU A 35 -8.49 4.36 -2.20
CA LEU A 35 -9.04 5.68 -2.53
C LEU A 35 -8.17 6.47 -3.52
N GLY A 36 -6.85 6.34 -3.47
CA GLY A 36 -5.99 7.00 -4.45
C GLY A 36 -6.17 6.47 -5.86
N TYR A 37 -6.35 5.15 -6.02
CA TYR A 37 -6.71 4.56 -7.32
C TYR A 37 -8.07 5.03 -7.81
N TRP A 38 -9.03 5.20 -6.90
CA TRP A 38 -10.33 5.73 -7.26
C TRP A 38 -10.24 7.15 -7.80
N LEU A 39 -9.42 8.01 -7.17
CA LEU A 39 -9.22 9.40 -7.59
C LEU A 39 -8.61 9.50 -9.00
N ILE A 40 -7.65 8.64 -9.34
CA ILE A 40 -7.02 8.64 -10.67
C ILE A 40 -7.85 7.90 -11.73
N GLY A 41 -9.06 7.42 -11.40
CA GLY A 41 -9.98 6.76 -12.33
C GLY A 41 -9.81 5.24 -12.46
N GLU A 42 -8.84 4.65 -11.77
CA GLU A 42 -8.49 3.22 -11.81
C GLU A 42 -9.39 2.39 -10.87
N LYS A 43 -10.71 2.42 -11.12
CA LYS A 43 -11.74 1.84 -10.23
C LYS A 43 -11.56 0.34 -9.99
N GLY A 44 -11.03 -0.41 -10.96
CA GLY A 44 -10.77 -1.85 -10.82
C GLY A 44 -9.72 -2.12 -9.74
N ARG A 45 -8.58 -1.42 -9.81
CA ARG A 45 -7.49 -1.50 -8.82
C ARG A 45 -7.94 -1.01 -7.45
N ALA A 46 -8.72 0.07 -7.42
CA ALA A 46 -9.29 0.62 -6.19
C ALA A 46 -10.13 -0.43 -5.44
N ARG A 47 -11.06 -1.08 -6.15
CA ARG A 47 -11.93 -2.12 -5.58
C ARG A 47 -11.13 -3.32 -5.09
N ALA A 48 -10.16 -3.79 -5.88
CA ALA A 48 -9.33 -4.94 -5.53
C ALA A 48 -8.48 -4.67 -4.27
N LEU A 49 -7.82 -3.51 -4.20
CA LEU A 49 -7.01 -3.16 -3.03
C LEU A 49 -7.90 -3.02 -1.78
N PHE A 50 -9.01 -2.28 -1.89
CA PHE A 50 -9.93 -2.10 -0.78
C PHE A 50 -10.51 -3.44 -0.29
N SER A 51 -10.94 -4.32 -1.19
CA SER A 51 -11.54 -5.60 -0.80
C SER A 51 -10.53 -6.53 -0.12
N VAL A 52 -9.31 -6.64 -0.64
CA VAL A 52 -8.25 -7.45 -0.04
C VAL A 52 -7.84 -6.88 1.32
N SER A 53 -7.62 -5.57 1.41
CA SER A 53 -7.31 -4.92 2.69
C SER A 53 -8.42 -5.10 3.71
N ALA A 54 -9.69 -4.91 3.33
CA ALA A 54 -10.82 -5.12 4.23
C ALA A 54 -10.91 -6.57 4.72
N ALA A 55 -10.72 -7.54 3.83
CA ALA A 55 -10.71 -8.96 4.19
C ALA A 55 -9.59 -9.30 5.17
N PHE A 56 -8.37 -8.81 4.92
CA PHE A 56 -7.22 -9.08 5.78
C PHE A 56 -7.31 -8.35 7.13
N LEU A 57 -7.80 -7.12 7.16
CA LEU A 57 -8.06 -6.42 8.42
C LEU A 57 -9.15 -7.11 9.23
N PHE A 58 -10.20 -7.60 8.57
CA PHE A 58 -11.26 -8.34 9.23
C PHE A 58 -10.77 -9.67 9.81
N LEU A 59 -10.03 -10.46 9.02
CA LEU A 59 -9.40 -11.71 9.48
C LEU A 59 -8.39 -11.44 10.60
N GLY A 60 -7.56 -10.41 10.44
CA GLY A 60 -6.60 -9.95 11.44
C GLY A 60 -7.29 -9.62 12.76
N PHE A 61 -8.37 -8.84 12.72
CA PHE A 61 -9.17 -8.51 13.90
C PHE A 61 -9.72 -9.76 14.58
N LEU A 62 -10.36 -10.68 13.82
CA LEU A 62 -10.94 -11.89 14.40
C LEU A 62 -9.89 -12.78 15.06
N GLN A 63 -8.72 -12.95 14.43
CA GLN A 63 -7.66 -13.80 14.94
C GLN A 63 -6.94 -13.20 16.14
N LEU A 64 -6.75 -11.87 16.17
CA LEU A 64 -6.21 -11.19 17.34
C LEU A 64 -7.19 -11.19 18.52
N GLN A 65 -8.49 -11.06 18.25
CA GLN A 65 -9.54 -10.99 19.27
C GLN A 65 -9.95 -12.36 19.85
N TYR A 66 -10.04 -13.40 19.00
CA TYR A 66 -10.59 -14.72 19.37
C TYR A 66 -9.60 -15.87 19.23
N GLY A 67 -8.33 -15.59 18.94
CA GLY A 67 -7.33 -16.63 18.68
C GLY A 67 -6.84 -17.41 19.91
N ALA A 68 -7.10 -16.98 21.15
CA ALA A 68 -6.61 -17.66 22.36
C ALA A 68 -7.67 -18.48 23.10
N VAL A 69 -7.21 -19.59 23.67
CA VAL A 69 -8.01 -20.52 24.48
C VAL A 69 -8.42 -19.89 25.83
N ASP A 70 -7.60 -18.97 26.37
CA ASP A 70 -7.79 -18.39 27.71
C ASP A 70 -8.22 -16.90 27.71
N GLY A 71 -8.73 -16.40 26.59
CA GLY A 71 -9.20 -15.01 26.47
C GLY A 71 -8.10 -13.95 26.34
N ILE A 72 -6.83 -14.36 26.18
CA ILE A 72 -5.68 -13.48 25.92
C ILE A 72 -5.75 -12.96 24.49
N LYS A 73 -5.59 -11.65 24.28
CA LYS A 73 -5.59 -11.05 22.94
C LYS A 73 -4.21 -11.15 22.29
N GLY A 74 -4.19 -11.34 20.98
CA GLY A 74 -2.98 -11.25 20.17
C GLY A 74 -2.49 -9.81 20.07
N GLY A 75 -1.18 -9.65 19.88
CA GLY A 75 -0.54 -8.35 19.74
C GLY A 75 -0.27 -7.97 18.29
N VAL A 76 -0.47 -6.70 17.92
CA VAL A 76 0.11 -6.13 16.70
C VAL A 76 1.53 -5.62 16.96
N TYR A 77 2.31 -5.42 15.89
CA TYR A 77 3.62 -4.81 16.03
C TYR A 77 3.49 -3.35 16.50
N VAL A 78 4.11 -3.03 17.64
CA VAL A 78 4.20 -1.69 18.21
C VAL A 78 5.68 -1.28 18.21
N PRO A 79 6.02 -0.02 17.87
CA PRO A 79 7.40 0.41 17.85
C PRO A 79 7.99 0.36 19.27
N GLN A 80 9.13 -0.30 19.41
CA GLN A 80 9.86 -0.43 20.67
C GLN A 80 11.16 0.37 20.57
N LEU A 81 11.15 1.59 21.10
CA LEU A 81 12.24 2.54 20.94
C LEU A 81 13.21 2.57 22.14
N VAL A 82 12.84 1.99 23.28
CA VAL A 82 13.63 2.01 24.52
C VAL A 82 13.51 0.67 25.29
N PRO A 83 14.53 -0.21 25.23
CA PRO A 83 15.65 -0.19 24.29
C PRO A 83 15.14 -0.38 22.85
N LEU A 84 15.84 0.18 21.87
CA LEU A 84 15.45 0.05 20.46
C LEU A 84 15.48 -1.41 20.02
N GLN A 85 14.33 -1.97 19.68
CA GLN A 85 14.23 -3.29 19.05
C GLN A 85 13.87 -3.14 17.58
N TRP A 86 14.81 -3.48 16.71
CA TRP A 86 14.64 -3.29 15.26
C TRP A 86 13.50 -4.11 14.67
N MET A 87 13.35 -5.39 15.04
CA MET A 87 12.34 -6.27 14.43
C MET A 87 10.89 -5.81 14.71
N PRO A 88 10.47 -5.58 15.98
CA PRO A 88 9.14 -5.04 16.26
C PRO A 88 8.92 -3.65 15.65
N THR A 89 9.95 -2.80 15.63
CA THR A 89 9.86 -1.44 15.07
C THR A 89 9.70 -1.46 13.55
N LEU A 90 10.39 -2.34 12.84
CA LEU A 90 10.19 -2.54 11.40
C LEU A 90 8.82 -3.15 11.10
N GLY A 91 8.37 -4.11 11.90
CA GLY A 91 7.00 -4.65 11.80
C GLY A 91 5.94 -3.56 12.01
N ALA A 92 6.16 -2.65 12.95
CA ALA A 92 5.29 -1.50 13.18
C ALA A 92 5.29 -0.54 11.98
N ALA A 93 6.46 -0.24 11.41
CA ALA A 93 6.58 0.61 10.22
C ALA A 93 5.89 -0.01 8.99
N ALA A 94 6.00 -1.32 8.81
CA ALA A 94 5.29 -2.07 7.79
C ALA A 94 3.76 -1.97 8.00
N THR A 95 3.30 -2.20 9.24
CA THR A 95 1.88 -2.14 9.62
C THR A 95 1.31 -0.73 9.52
N ALA A 96 2.12 0.31 9.75
CA ALA A 96 1.73 1.72 9.60
C ALA A 96 1.30 2.10 8.16
N GLY A 97 1.61 1.26 7.17
CA GLY A 97 1.07 1.42 5.82
C GLY A 97 -0.44 1.21 5.75
N ALA A 98 -1.05 0.54 6.73
CA ALA A 98 -2.50 0.38 6.83
C ALA A 98 -3.21 1.70 7.19
N GLY A 99 -2.45 2.79 7.36
CA GLY A 99 -2.98 4.12 7.59
C GLY A 99 -3.50 4.31 9.01
N PRO A 100 -4.49 5.20 9.21
CA PRO A 100 -5.12 5.43 10.51
C PRO A 100 -5.69 4.18 11.16
N VAL A 101 -6.04 3.15 10.38
CA VAL A 101 -6.51 1.86 10.91
C VAL A 101 -5.44 1.20 11.78
N TYR A 102 -4.15 1.38 11.49
CA TYR A 102 -3.10 0.88 12.37
C TYR A 102 -3.20 1.46 13.79
N ALA A 103 -3.56 2.74 13.94
CA ALA A 103 -3.74 3.33 15.27
C ALA A 103 -4.90 2.67 16.04
N VAL A 104 -5.98 2.31 15.35
CA VAL A 104 -7.10 1.54 15.94
C VAL A 104 -6.62 0.17 16.41
N PHE A 105 -5.84 -0.53 15.58
CA PHE A 105 -5.26 -1.83 15.97
C PHE A 105 -4.25 -1.69 17.12
N GLY A 106 -3.41 -0.66 17.12
CA GLY A 106 -2.46 -0.40 18.21
C GLY A 106 -3.16 -0.10 19.53
N PHE A 107 -4.28 0.62 19.50
CA PHE A 107 -5.10 0.86 20.69
C PHE A 107 -5.76 -0.43 21.22
N LEU A 108 -6.30 -1.26 20.33
CA LEU A 108 -7.02 -2.48 20.72
C LEU A 108 -6.10 -3.66 21.08
N PHE A 109 -4.92 -3.72 20.46
CA PHE A 109 -4.04 -4.89 20.42
C PHE A 109 -2.54 -4.57 20.64
N GLY A 110 -2.18 -3.40 21.18
CA GLY A 110 -0.78 -2.99 21.38
C GLY A 110 -0.34 -2.76 22.84
N GLY A 111 -1.14 -3.18 23.83
CA GLY A 111 -0.94 -2.86 25.24
C GLY A 111 -0.15 -3.89 26.06
N VAL A 112 0.13 -3.58 27.32
CA VAL A 112 0.88 -4.46 28.25
C VAL A 112 0.15 -5.80 28.52
N GLY A 113 -1.16 -5.85 28.28
CA GLY A 113 -1.98 -7.08 28.36
C GLY A 113 -2.10 -7.87 27.06
N THR A 114 -1.42 -7.45 25.99
CA THR A 114 -1.33 -8.22 24.74
C THR A 114 0.00 -8.95 24.75
N GLU A 115 -0.06 -10.28 24.80
CA GLU A 115 1.16 -11.06 24.81
C GLU A 115 1.81 -11.02 23.42
N PRO A 116 3.16 -10.98 23.34
CA PRO A 116 3.86 -11.38 22.14
C PRO A 116 3.57 -12.88 21.97
N VAL A 117 2.50 -13.18 21.24
CA VAL A 117 2.40 -14.34 20.38
C VAL A 117 2.65 -15.69 21.10
N ARG A 118 1.60 -16.33 21.61
CA ARG A 118 1.68 -17.70 22.14
C ARG A 118 1.11 -18.77 21.21
N ASN A 119 0.30 -18.39 20.22
CA ASN A 119 -0.32 -19.35 19.32
C ASN A 119 -0.34 -18.90 17.86
N LEU A 120 -0.33 -19.90 16.98
CA LEU A 120 -0.21 -19.74 15.55
C LEU A 120 -1.33 -18.87 14.94
N VAL A 121 -2.53 -18.90 15.51
CA VAL A 121 -3.67 -18.11 15.03
C VAL A 121 -3.42 -16.60 15.23
N GLN A 122 -2.91 -16.20 16.39
CA GLN A 122 -2.61 -14.80 16.68
C GLN A 122 -1.42 -14.27 15.88
N GLU A 123 -0.44 -15.14 15.54
CA GLU A 123 0.63 -14.80 14.58
C GLU A 123 0.10 -14.41 13.22
N TYR A 124 -0.82 -15.22 12.69
CA TYR A 124 -1.47 -14.91 11.42
C TYR A 124 -2.29 -13.63 11.51
N GLY A 125 -2.94 -13.38 12.66
CA GLY A 125 -3.68 -12.15 12.90
C GLY A 125 -2.82 -10.90 12.71
N ALA A 126 -1.67 -10.84 13.39
CA ALA A 126 -0.72 -9.74 13.24
C ALA A 126 -0.15 -9.66 11.81
N SER A 127 0.12 -10.82 11.21
CA SER A 127 0.64 -10.91 9.84
C SER A 127 -0.33 -10.35 8.80
N TYR A 128 -1.64 -10.61 8.91
CA TYR A 128 -2.63 -10.04 7.99
C TYR A 128 -2.66 -8.51 8.03
N VAL A 129 -2.57 -7.92 9.22
CA VAL A 129 -2.54 -6.46 9.38
C VAL A 129 -1.24 -5.89 8.81
N MET A 130 -0.09 -6.54 9.07
CA MET A 130 1.20 -6.13 8.52
C MET A 130 1.22 -6.23 6.99
N VAL A 131 0.75 -7.33 6.41
CA VAL A 131 0.65 -7.55 4.96
C VAL A 131 -0.26 -6.50 4.34
N THR A 132 -1.38 -6.16 4.98
CA THR A 132 -2.24 -5.06 4.53
C THR A 132 -1.48 -3.75 4.44
N GLY A 133 -0.67 -3.44 5.46
CA GLY A 133 0.14 -2.23 5.47
C GLY A 133 1.21 -2.20 4.38
N LEU A 134 1.93 -3.30 4.19
CA LEU A 134 2.93 -3.43 3.12
C LEU A 134 2.31 -3.30 1.73
N LEU A 135 1.16 -3.95 1.49
CA LEU A 135 0.45 -3.82 0.22
C LEU A 135 0.03 -2.38 -0.03
N ASN A 136 -0.44 -1.66 0.99
CA ASN A 136 -0.82 -0.27 0.84
C ASN A 136 0.37 0.66 0.61
N TRP A 137 1.54 0.38 1.22
CA TRP A 137 2.79 1.09 0.90
C TRP A 137 3.20 0.91 -0.56
N LEU A 138 3.18 -0.33 -1.06
CA LEU A 138 3.48 -0.61 -2.46
C LEU A 138 2.49 0.06 -3.41
N ALA A 139 1.21 0.07 -3.07
CA ALA A 139 0.19 0.79 -3.82
C ALA A 139 0.43 2.30 -3.83
N CYS A 140 0.88 2.90 -2.72
CA CYS A 140 1.26 4.31 -2.68
C CYS A 140 2.40 4.61 -3.66
N PHE A 141 3.39 3.73 -3.78
CA PHE A 141 4.48 3.87 -4.76
C PHE A 141 3.98 3.71 -6.21
N ASP A 142 3.11 2.74 -6.50
CA ASP A 142 2.50 2.61 -7.83
C ASP A 142 1.66 3.84 -8.20
N ILE A 143 0.90 4.41 -7.26
CA ILE A 143 0.11 5.63 -7.48
C ILE A 143 1.02 6.83 -7.75
N PHE A 144 2.10 6.98 -6.99
CA PHE A 144 3.12 8.00 -7.26
C PHE A 144 3.67 7.87 -8.69
N ASP A 145 3.99 6.65 -9.10
CA ASP A 145 4.53 6.38 -10.42
C ASP A 145 3.52 6.61 -11.55
N ARG A 146 2.23 6.34 -11.30
CA ARG A 146 1.13 6.60 -12.23
C ARG A 146 0.89 8.09 -12.42
N THR A 147 0.77 8.82 -11.33
CA THR A 147 0.48 10.26 -11.32
C THR A 147 1.62 11.11 -11.86
N THR A 148 2.86 10.63 -11.74
CA THR A 148 4.05 11.30 -12.29
C THR A 148 4.37 10.89 -13.73
N GLY A 149 3.64 9.92 -14.31
CA GLY A 149 3.85 9.43 -15.68
C GLY A 149 5.07 8.50 -15.85
N ARG A 150 5.76 8.14 -14.75
CA ARG A 150 6.94 7.26 -14.78
C ARG A 150 6.60 5.82 -15.15
N TRP A 151 5.34 5.42 -14.98
CA TRP A 151 4.89 4.06 -15.26
C TRP A 151 4.97 3.71 -16.76
N VAL A 152 4.70 4.68 -17.65
CA VAL A 152 4.71 4.46 -19.11
C VAL A 152 6.10 4.05 -19.59
N TRP A 153 7.13 4.71 -19.06
CA TRP A 153 8.53 4.47 -19.41
C TRP A 153 9.11 3.16 -18.85
N ARG A 154 8.33 2.42 -18.05
CA ARG A 154 8.68 1.08 -17.59
C ARG A 154 8.07 -0.04 -18.44
N LEU A 155 7.16 0.30 -19.35
CA LEU A 155 6.55 -0.68 -20.24
C LEU A 155 7.56 -1.14 -21.31
N PRO A 156 7.37 -2.33 -21.89
CA PRO A 156 8.05 -2.73 -23.12
C PRO A 156 7.88 -1.71 -24.25
N GLN A 157 8.86 -1.63 -25.16
CA GLN A 157 8.89 -0.60 -26.21
C GLN A 157 7.69 -0.70 -27.18
N ASP A 158 7.22 -1.91 -27.46
CA ASP A 158 6.03 -2.18 -28.26
C ASP A 158 4.75 -1.63 -27.63
N GLU A 159 4.60 -1.72 -26.31
CA GLU A 159 3.48 -1.11 -25.59
C GLU A 159 3.59 0.42 -25.55
N GLN A 160 4.81 0.95 -25.40
CA GLN A 160 5.05 2.39 -25.47
C GLN A 160 4.66 2.96 -26.84
N ASP A 161 5.05 2.28 -27.92
CA ASP A 161 4.72 2.67 -29.29
C ASP A 161 3.20 2.59 -29.55
N ALA A 162 2.53 1.56 -29.01
CA ALA A 162 1.08 1.42 -29.12
C ALA A 162 0.33 2.55 -28.37
N LEU A 163 0.85 3.01 -27.23
CA LEU A 163 0.30 4.17 -26.51
C LEU A 163 0.55 5.46 -27.28
N ALA A 164 1.78 5.66 -27.78
CA ALA A 164 2.11 6.83 -28.60
C ALA A 164 1.27 6.91 -29.89
N GLY A 165 0.90 5.76 -30.46
CA GLY A 165 0.02 5.67 -31.63
C GLY A 165 -1.45 6.00 -31.33
N LYS A 166 -1.96 5.71 -30.12
CA LYS A 166 -3.33 6.07 -29.69
C LYS A 166 -3.49 7.57 -29.46
N ASP A 167 -2.41 8.24 -29.05
CA ASP A 167 -2.39 9.68 -28.78
C ASP A 167 -2.03 10.52 -30.02
N ALA A 168 -1.77 9.88 -31.17
CA ALA A 168 -1.56 10.59 -32.43
C ALA A 168 -2.88 11.23 -32.88
N PRO A 169 -2.93 12.54 -33.17
CA PRO A 169 -4.14 13.15 -33.70
C PRO A 169 -4.52 12.44 -34.99
N ASP A 170 -5.79 12.00 -35.08
CA ASP A 170 -6.35 11.43 -36.30
C ASP A 170 -5.97 12.34 -37.47
N ALA A 171 -5.13 11.84 -38.37
CA ALA A 171 -4.75 12.54 -39.57
C ALA A 171 -6.00 12.73 -40.42
N LYS A 172 -6.63 13.90 -40.30
CA LYS A 172 -7.57 14.43 -41.29
C LYS A 172 -6.80 15.10 -42.41
#